data_AF-A0A2X2SUI5-F1
#
_entry.id   AF-A0A2X2SUI5-F1
#
_cell.length_a   1.000
_cell.length_b   1.000
_cell.length_c   1.000
_cell.angle_alpha   90.00
_cell.angle_beta   90.00
_cell.angle_gamma   90.00
#
_symmetry.space_group_name_H-M   'P 1'
#
loop_
_entity.id
_entity.type
_entity.pdbx_description
1 polymer ?
#
loop_
_entity_poly.entity_id
_entity_poly.type
_entity_poly.pdbx_seq_one_letter_code
_entity_poly.pdbx_strand_id
1 'polypeptide(L)'
;MGIDRIGEWMSKFGYGHLTGIDLSEERAGNMPTREWKLKRFKKPWYQGDTIPVGIGQGYWTATPIQMSKAMMILINDGIVRVPHLLMSTTENGKQVPWQQPTEAPVGDIHSGYWEIAKDGMYGVANRPNGTAHKYFANAPYKVAAKSGYCTGLWSESQRNV
;
A
#
# COMPACT_ATOMS: atom_id res chain seq x y z
N MET A 1 -11.80 -3.67 14.92
CA MET A 1 -10.97 -2.72 14.16
C MET A 1 -11.57 -1.31 14.16
N GLY A 2 -12.66 -1.02 13.45
CA GLY A 2 -13.20 0.35 13.38
C GLY A 2 -12.33 1.27 12.50
N ILE A 3 -12.89 2.34 11.93
CA ILE A 3 -12.17 3.18 10.96
C ILE A 3 -10.91 3.83 11.55
N ASP A 4 -10.92 4.20 12.83
CA ASP A 4 -9.81 4.94 13.43
C ASP A 4 -8.53 4.08 13.47
N ARG A 5 -8.64 2.83 13.94
CA ARG A 5 -7.51 1.90 13.94
C ARG A 5 -7.12 1.46 12.53
N ILE A 6 -8.09 1.24 11.63
CA ILE A 6 -7.77 0.87 10.24
C ILE A 6 -7.01 2.01 9.56
N GLY A 7 -7.50 3.24 9.67
CA GLY A 7 -6.85 4.45 9.16
C GLY A 7 -5.45 4.59 9.73
N GLU A 8 -5.29 4.50 11.05
CA GLU A 8 -3.99 4.61 11.72
C GLU A 8 -2.98 3.57 11.20
N TRP A 9 -3.36 2.30 11.16
CA TRP A 9 -2.48 1.24 10.68
C TRP A 9 -2.16 1.40 9.19
N MET A 10 -3.16 1.67 8.35
CA MET A 10 -2.92 1.83 6.91
C MET A 10 -2.08 3.08 6.59
N SER A 11 -2.21 4.15 7.38
CA SER A 11 -1.32 5.31 7.31
C SER A 11 0.13 4.94 7.63
N LYS A 12 0.38 4.07 8.61
CA LYS A 12 1.74 3.54 8.90
C LYS A 12 2.33 2.74 7.73
N PHE A 13 1.49 2.05 6.95
CA PHE A 13 1.91 1.40 5.70
C PHE A 13 2.14 2.37 4.52
N GLY A 14 1.89 3.68 4.71
CA GLY A 14 2.10 4.73 3.72
C GLY A 14 0.88 5.13 2.90
N TYR A 15 -0.30 4.53 3.15
CA TYR A 15 -1.52 4.92 2.44
C TYR A 15 -2.00 6.30 2.88
N GLY A 16 -2.41 7.13 1.91
CA GLY A 16 -2.84 8.52 2.18
C GLY A 16 -1.70 9.52 2.33
N HIS A 17 -0.44 9.07 2.22
CA HIS A 17 0.77 9.90 2.32
C HIS A 17 1.62 9.76 1.05
N LEU A 18 2.41 10.79 0.73
CA LEU A 18 3.42 10.69 -0.31
C LEU A 18 4.46 9.62 0.09
N THR A 19 4.96 8.85 -0.87
CA THR A 19 5.85 7.73 -0.59
C THR A 19 7.27 8.17 -0.25
N GLY A 20 7.66 9.37 -0.71
CA GLY A 20 9.02 9.90 -0.60
C GLY A 20 9.89 9.56 -1.82
N ILE A 21 9.28 9.09 -2.91
CA ILE A 21 9.99 8.88 -4.17
C ILE A 21 10.61 10.18 -4.69
N ASP A 22 11.73 10.05 -5.38
CA ASP A 22 12.51 11.13 -6.00
C ASP A 22 11.90 11.65 -7.31
N LEU A 23 10.57 11.78 -7.36
CA LEU A 23 9.80 12.32 -8.48
C LEU A 23 8.80 13.38 -7.99
N SER A 24 8.57 14.41 -8.82
CA SER A 24 7.60 15.47 -8.52
C SER A 24 6.14 15.07 -8.76
N GLU A 25 5.90 14.16 -9.71
CA GLU A 25 4.56 13.78 -10.17
C GLU A 25 3.92 12.70 -9.28
N GLU A 26 3.73 12.99 -7.99
CA GLU A 26 3.11 12.07 -7.05
C GLU A 26 1.74 12.56 -6.54
N ARG A 27 0.81 11.62 -6.34
CA ARG A 27 -0.47 11.87 -5.63
C ARG A 27 -0.51 11.04 -4.36
N ALA A 28 -1.00 11.63 -3.28
CA ALA A 28 -1.09 10.96 -1.97
C ALA A 28 -2.24 9.93 -1.85
N GLY A 29 -3.11 9.80 -2.86
CA GLY A 29 -4.31 8.98 -2.75
C GLY A 29 -5.26 9.48 -1.65
N ASN A 30 -5.99 8.57 -1.01
CA ASN A 30 -6.86 8.88 0.11
C ASN A 30 -6.99 7.69 1.06
N MET A 31 -6.49 7.84 2.29
CA MET A 31 -6.81 6.94 3.39
C MET A 31 -7.94 7.58 4.23
N PRO A 32 -9.18 7.09 4.14
CA PRO A 32 -10.31 7.78 4.75
C PRO A 32 -10.25 7.73 6.29
N THR A 33 -10.51 8.88 6.91
CA THR A 33 -10.72 9.02 8.35
C THR A 33 -12.06 9.71 8.64
N ARG A 34 -12.49 9.73 9.91
CA ARG A 34 -13.70 10.44 10.32
C ARG A 34 -13.59 11.94 10.04
N GLU A 35 -12.44 12.52 10.37
CA GLU A 35 -12.11 13.93 10.19
C GLU A 35 -12.11 14.29 8.70
N TRP A 36 -11.52 13.43 7.87
CA TRP A 36 -11.53 13.60 6.42
C TRP A 36 -12.96 13.65 5.87
N LYS A 37 -13.81 12.70 6.26
CA LYS A 37 -15.21 12.64 5.78
C LYS A 37 -16.00 13.87 6.25
N LEU A 38 -15.83 14.27 7.50
CA LEU A 38 -16.48 15.45 8.05
C LEU A 38 -16.03 16.72 7.32
N LYS A 39 -14.72 16.88 7.04
CA LYS A 39 -14.18 18.02 6.31
C LYS A 39 -14.68 18.06 4.86
N ARG A 40 -14.70 16.91 4.18
CA ARG A 40 -15.01 16.80 2.74
C ARG A 40 -16.50 16.88 2.42
N PHE A 41 -17.34 16.28 3.26
CA PHE A 41 -18.77 16.11 2.99
C PHE A 41 -19.69 16.73 4.05
N LYS A 42 -19.15 17.28 5.15
CA LYS A 42 -19.92 17.83 6.29
C LYS A 42 -20.89 16.82 6.90
N LYS A 43 -20.56 15.52 6.80
CA LYS A 43 -21.35 14.41 7.33
C LYS A 43 -20.49 13.58 8.28
N PRO A 44 -21.06 13.06 9.38
CA PRO A 44 -20.35 12.16 10.27
C PRO A 44 -20.01 10.82 9.58
N TRP A 45 -19.12 10.07 10.20
CA TRP A 45 -18.78 8.71 9.80
C TRP A 45 -19.85 7.73 10.27
N TYR A 46 -20.41 6.93 9.37
CA TYR A 46 -21.34 5.86 9.67
C TYR A 46 -20.59 4.53 9.71
N GLN A 47 -21.03 3.58 10.54
CA GLN A 47 -20.38 2.27 10.62
C GLN A 47 -20.33 1.53 9.27
N GLY A 48 -21.35 1.74 8.42
CA GLY A 48 -21.40 1.20 7.06
C GLY A 48 -20.27 1.70 6.15
N ASP A 49 -19.69 2.87 6.42
CA ASP A 49 -18.55 3.39 5.64
C ASP A 49 -17.25 2.62 5.92
N THR A 50 -17.14 1.96 7.07
CA THR A 50 -15.93 1.21 7.45
C THR A 50 -15.82 -0.13 6.72
N ILE A 51 -16.96 -0.74 6.36
CA ILE A 51 -16.98 -2.11 5.81
C ILE A 51 -16.25 -2.20 4.46
N PRO A 52 -16.49 -1.30 3.47
CA PRO A 52 -15.76 -1.33 2.21
C PRO A 52 -14.26 -1.07 2.37
N VAL A 53 -13.87 -0.25 3.36
CA VAL A 53 -12.46 0.06 3.62
C VAL A 53 -11.68 -1.20 4.04
N GLY A 54 -12.31 -2.13 4.74
CA GLY A 54 -11.68 -3.40 5.14
C GLY A 54 -11.22 -4.29 3.97
N ILE A 55 -11.76 -4.08 2.77
CA ILE A 55 -11.38 -4.80 1.54
C ILE A 55 -10.68 -3.89 0.51
N GLY A 56 -10.26 -2.68 0.90
CA GLY A 56 -9.60 -1.75 0.00
C GLY A 56 -10.54 -1.00 -0.95
N GLN A 57 -11.83 -0.89 -0.61
CA GLN A 57 -12.85 -0.21 -1.41
C GLN A 57 -13.47 1.00 -0.68
N GLY A 58 -14.49 1.60 -1.29
CA GLY A 58 -15.19 2.77 -0.76
C GLY A 58 -14.39 4.03 -1.00
N TYR A 59 -14.09 4.78 0.07
CA TYR A 59 -13.34 6.03 -0.03
C TYR A 59 -11.82 5.83 -0.09
N TRP A 60 -11.32 4.60 0.05
CA TRP A 60 -9.88 4.33 -0.04
C TRP A 60 -9.41 4.36 -1.49
N THR A 61 -8.46 5.24 -1.79
CA THR A 61 -7.71 5.24 -3.03
C THR A 61 -6.21 5.23 -2.76
N ALA A 62 -5.45 4.54 -3.61
CA ALA A 62 -3.99 4.43 -3.48
C ALA A 62 -3.32 4.51 -4.86
N THR A 63 -2.07 4.95 -4.89
CA THR A 63 -1.24 4.91 -6.10
C THR A 63 -0.47 3.58 -6.19
N PRO A 64 -0.07 3.14 -7.40
CA PRO A 64 0.76 1.94 -7.54
C PRO A 64 2.07 2.01 -6.75
N ILE A 65 2.67 3.20 -6.65
CA ILE A 65 3.89 3.39 -5.86
C ILE A 65 3.65 3.24 -4.36
N GLN A 66 2.50 3.68 -3.84
CA GLN A 66 2.09 3.39 -2.46
C GLN A 66 1.89 1.89 -2.22
N MET A 67 1.31 1.17 -3.19
CA MET A 67 1.19 -0.29 -3.10
C MET A 67 2.56 -0.97 -3.05
N SER A 68 3.54 -0.47 -3.83
CA SER A 68 4.93 -0.95 -3.77
C SER A 68 5.55 -0.72 -2.39
N LYS A 69 5.42 0.50 -1.83
CA LYS A 69 5.93 0.83 -0.48
C LYS A 69 5.31 -0.10 0.58
N ALA A 70 3.98 -0.26 0.57
CA ALA A 70 3.28 -1.14 1.51
C ALA A 70 3.70 -2.62 1.37
N MET A 71 3.89 -3.11 0.14
CA MET A 71 4.37 -4.47 -0.12
C MET A 71 5.80 -4.67 0.39
N MET A 72 6.69 -3.69 0.20
CA MET A 72 8.04 -3.74 0.74
C MET A 72 8.06 -3.75 2.27
N ILE A 73 7.18 -3.00 2.93
CA ILE A 73 7.03 -3.03 4.40
C ILE A 73 6.66 -4.44 4.87
N LEU A 74 5.70 -5.09 4.20
CA LEU A 74 5.30 -6.46 4.52
C LEU A 74 6.43 -7.48 4.29
N ILE A 75 7.18 -7.34 3.19
CA ILE A 75 8.33 -8.23 2.89
C ILE A 75 9.42 -8.08 3.95
N ASN A 76 9.69 -6.85 4.42
CA ASN A 76 10.74 -6.54 5.38
C ASN A 76 10.26 -6.53 6.84
N ASP A 77 9.19 -7.26 7.17
CA ASP A 77 8.70 -7.45 8.53
C ASP A 77 8.47 -6.13 9.31
N GLY A 78 7.91 -5.12 8.64
CA GLY A 78 7.62 -3.81 9.21
C GLY A 78 8.71 -2.76 9.00
N ILE A 79 9.90 -3.12 8.50
CA ILE A 79 10.93 -2.14 8.17
C ILE A 79 10.51 -1.33 6.94
N VAL A 80 10.41 -0.02 7.12
CA VAL A 80 10.02 0.88 6.03
C VAL A 80 11.22 1.19 5.15
N ARG A 81 11.05 1.06 3.84
CA ARG A 81 12.02 1.47 2.82
C ARG A 81 11.35 2.38 1.83
N VAL A 82 11.93 3.56 1.63
CA VAL A 82 11.43 4.54 0.66
C VAL A 82 11.77 4.04 -0.75
N PRO A 83 10.79 3.91 -1.65
CA PRO A 83 11.06 3.60 -3.05
C PRO A 83 11.79 4.79 -3.69
N HIS A 84 12.93 4.55 -4.32
CA HIS A 84 13.77 5.58 -4.94
C HIS A 84 14.37 5.05 -6.24
N LEU A 85 14.69 5.95 -7.16
CA LEU A 85 15.33 5.64 -8.44
C LEU A 85 16.84 5.93 -8.39
N LEU A 86 17.27 6.93 -7.63
CA LEU A 86 18.66 7.34 -7.51
C LEU A 86 19.49 6.30 -6.75
N MET A 87 20.44 5.65 -7.43
CA MET A 87 21.39 4.76 -6.77
C MET A 87 22.56 5.53 -6.13
N SER A 88 23.21 6.38 -6.92
CA SER A 88 24.33 7.22 -6.49
C SER A 88 24.54 8.38 -7.45
N THR A 89 25.09 9.48 -6.96
CA THR A 89 25.59 10.60 -7.76
C THR A 89 27.12 10.69 -7.68
N THR A 90 27.74 11.42 -8.62
CA THR A 90 29.18 11.73 -8.54
C THR A 90 29.36 13.18 -8.11
N GLU A 91 30.01 13.39 -6.98
CA GLU A 91 30.37 14.71 -6.46
C GLU A 91 31.89 14.80 -6.29
N ASN A 92 32.53 15.78 -6.93
CA ASN A 92 33.98 16.00 -6.84
C ASN A 92 34.82 14.74 -7.15
N GLY A 93 34.37 13.91 -8.10
CA GLY A 93 35.03 12.65 -8.47
C GLY A 93 34.83 11.48 -7.49
N LYS A 94 34.02 11.66 -6.43
CA LYS A 94 33.62 10.60 -5.49
C LYS A 94 32.17 10.21 -5.72
N GLN A 95 31.87 8.91 -5.61
CA GLN A 95 30.48 8.46 -5.61
C GLN A 95 29.84 8.70 -4.25
N VAL A 96 28.66 9.32 -4.29
CA VAL A 96 27.81 9.59 -3.13
C VAL A 96 26.53 8.76 -3.31
N PRO A 97 26.31 7.70 -2.50
CA PRO A 97 25.11 6.88 -2.60
C PRO A 97 23.88 7.63 -2.06
N TRP A 98 22.69 7.27 -2.54
CA TRP A 98 21.46 7.74 -1.92
C TRP A 98 21.35 7.25 -0.48
N GLN A 99 20.91 8.12 0.42
CA GLN A 99 20.74 7.81 1.83
C GLN A 99 19.27 7.68 2.17
N GLN A 100 18.91 6.55 2.78
CA GLN A 100 17.56 6.30 3.22
C GLN A 100 17.17 7.24 4.36
N PRO A 101 16.07 8.01 4.24
CA PRO A 101 15.54 8.78 5.36
C PRO A 101 15.16 7.86 6.52
N THR A 102 15.38 8.32 7.75
CA THR A 102 14.99 7.58 8.95
C THR A 102 13.46 7.53 9.06
N GLU A 103 12.88 6.37 8.80
CA GLU A 103 11.46 6.08 9.04
C GLU A 103 11.32 5.04 10.16
N ALA A 104 10.36 5.26 11.06
CA ALA A 104 10.09 4.32 12.15
C ALA A 104 9.50 3.01 11.58
N PRO A 105 9.91 1.84 12.09
CA PRO A 105 9.28 0.57 11.71
C PRO A 105 7.78 0.54 12.03
N VAL A 106 7.04 -0.19 11.22
CA VAL A 106 5.62 -0.46 11.44
C VAL A 106 5.47 -1.68 12.35
N GLY A 107 4.82 -1.50 13.50
CA GLY A 107 4.51 -2.61 14.41
C GLY A 107 5.76 -3.23 15.07
N ASP A 108 5.64 -4.50 15.46
CA ASP A 108 6.73 -5.27 16.06
C ASP A 108 7.34 -6.23 15.02
N ILE A 109 8.64 -6.04 14.77
CA ILE A 109 9.43 -6.81 13.81
C ILE A 109 9.55 -8.28 14.27
N HIS A 110 9.54 -8.53 15.58
CA HIS A 110 9.66 -9.89 16.13
C HIS A 110 8.32 -10.62 16.17
N SER A 111 7.23 -9.98 15.75
CA SER A 111 5.92 -10.61 15.74
C SER A 111 5.80 -11.62 14.59
N GLY A 112 5.19 -12.78 14.85
CA GLY A 112 4.93 -13.80 13.83
C GLY A 112 3.85 -13.43 12.81
N TYR A 113 3.24 -12.23 12.92
CA TYR A 113 2.12 -11.82 12.06
C TYR A 113 2.53 -11.60 10.61
N TRP A 114 3.75 -11.11 10.38
CA TRP A 114 4.30 -10.91 9.04
C TRP A 114 4.35 -12.21 8.26
N GLU A 115 4.83 -13.29 8.90
CA GLU A 115 4.94 -14.60 8.27
C GLU A 115 3.58 -15.21 7.97
N ILE A 116 2.60 -15.04 8.86
CA ILE A 116 1.22 -15.50 8.62
C ILE A 116 0.64 -14.83 7.37
N ALA A 117 0.84 -13.52 7.22
CA ALA A 117 0.37 -12.79 6.04
C ALA A 117 1.10 -13.24 4.76
N LYS A 118 2.43 -13.40 4.81
CA LYS A 118 3.25 -13.88 3.68
C LYS A 118 2.91 -15.32 3.28
N ASP A 119 2.67 -16.22 4.23
CA ASP A 119 2.20 -17.58 3.97
C ASP A 119 0.81 -17.58 3.31
N GLY A 120 -0.09 -16.69 3.74
CA GLY A 120 -1.37 -16.47 3.06
C GLY A 120 -1.19 -16.10 1.58
N MET A 121 -0.25 -15.20 1.28
CA MET A 121 0.09 -14.81 -0.09
C MET A 121 0.78 -15.93 -0.89
N TYR A 122 1.63 -16.72 -0.24
CA TYR A 122 2.16 -17.95 -0.82
C TYR A 122 1.02 -18.92 -1.16
N GLY A 123 0.05 -19.07 -0.26
CA GLY A 123 -1.15 -19.88 -0.47
C GLY A 123 -1.96 -19.46 -1.70
N VAL A 124 -2.15 -18.15 -1.89
CA VAL A 124 -2.84 -17.59 -3.06
C VAL A 124 -2.19 -17.99 -4.39
N ALA A 125 -0.86 -18.10 -4.43
CA ALA A 125 -0.11 -18.41 -5.63
C ALA A 125 0.17 -19.91 -5.83
N ASN A 126 0.23 -20.72 -4.77
CA ASN A 126 0.72 -22.10 -4.85
C ASN A 126 -0.28 -23.16 -4.39
N ARG A 127 -1.19 -22.85 -3.45
CA ARG A 127 -2.16 -23.86 -2.97
C ARG A 127 -3.29 -24.03 -4.01
N PRO A 128 -3.89 -25.23 -4.14
CA PRO A 128 -4.92 -25.51 -5.15
C PRO A 128 -6.16 -24.59 -5.06
N ASN A 129 -6.48 -24.08 -3.87
CA ASN A 129 -7.58 -23.15 -3.63
C ASN A 129 -7.19 -21.66 -3.81
N GLY A 130 -5.95 -21.36 -4.21
CA GLY A 130 -5.45 -20.01 -4.38
C GLY A 130 -5.99 -19.31 -5.63
N THR A 131 -6.42 -18.05 -5.50
CA THR A 131 -6.99 -17.29 -6.63
C THR A 131 -6.01 -17.06 -7.78
N ALA A 132 -4.70 -17.11 -7.50
CA ALA A 132 -3.63 -16.93 -8.47
C ALA A 132 -2.89 -18.23 -8.81
N HIS A 133 -3.36 -19.38 -8.31
CA HIS A 133 -2.70 -20.68 -8.48
C HIS A 133 -2.39 -20.99 -9.95
N LYS A 134 -3.38 -20.82 -10.83
CA LYS A 134 -3.26 -21.06 -12.27
C LYS A 134 -2.18 -20.24 -12.97
N TYR A 135 -1.72 -19.14 -12.37
CA TYR A 135 -0.71 -18.26 -12.96
C TYR A 135 0.71 -18.56 -12.44
N PHE A 136 0.84 -19.09 -11.22
CA PHE A 136 2.13 -19.13 -10.53
C PHE A 136 2.54 -20.53 -10.04
N ALA A 137 1.65 -21.51 -10.00
CA ALA A 137 1.94 -22.83 -9.42
C ALA A 137 3.10 -23.59 -10.09
N ASN A 138 3.31 -23.35 -11.38
CA ASN A 138 4.37 -24.01 -12.16
C ASN A 138 5.64 -23.15 -12.29
N ALA A 139 5.75 -22.04 -11.56
CA ALA A 139 6.97 -21.24 -11.55
C ALA A 139 8.12 -22.02 -10.89
N PRO A 140 9.34 -22.00 -11.45
CA PRO A 140 10.49 -22.71 -10.86
C PRO A 140 10.91 -22.11 -9.51
N TYR A 141 10.63 -20.84 -9.27
CA TYR A 141 10.82 -20.17 -7.99
C TYR A 141 9.47 -20.02 -7.25
N LYS A 142 9.51 -20.01 -5.92
CA LYS A 142 8.31 -19.81 -5.10
C LYS A 142 7.81 -18.37 -5.23
N VAL A 143 6.57 -18.21 -5.66
CA VAL A 143 5.90 -16.90 -5.76
C VAL A 143 4.95 -16.72 -4.59
N ALA A 144 4.90 -15.52 -4.01
CA ALA A 144 3.82 -15.10 -3.13
C ALA A 144 3.07 -13.94 -3.80
N ALA A 145 1.75 -14.02 -3.89
CA ALA A 145 0.96 -13.04 -4.63
C ALA A 145 -0.35 -12.70 -3.92
N LYS A 146 -0.88 -11.52 -4.21
CA LYS A 146 -2.26 -11.17 -3.88
C LYS A 146 -2.85 -10.35 -5.02
N SER A 147 -3.99 -10.80 -5.55
CA SER A 147 -4.73 -10.05 -6.55
C SER A 147 -5.81 -9.17 -5.91
N GLY A 148 -6.18 -8.13 -6.63
CA GLY A 148 -7.32 -7.25 -6.34
C GLY A 148 -8.01 -6.85 -7.63
N TYR A 149 -9.29 -6.48 -7.54
CA TYR A 149 -10.04 -5.90 -8.63
C TYR A 149 -10.62 -4.57 -8.16
N CYS A 150 -10.43 -3.52 -8.94
CA CYS A 150 -11.06 -2.23 -8.73
C CYS A 150 -11.87 -1.86 -9.98
N THR A 151 -13.02 -1.27 -9.75
CA THR A 151 -13.80 -0.71 -10.85
C THR A 151 -13.07 0.54 -11.36
N GLY A 152 -12.89 0.65 -12.68
CA GLY A 152 -12.41 1.89 -13.28
C GLY A 152 -13.41 3.02 -13.04
N LEU A 153 -12.94 4.20 -12.63
CA LEU A 153 -13.71 5.43 -12.72
C LEU A 153 -13.83 5.82 -14.21
N TRP A 154 -14.71 5.14 -14.94
CA TRP A 154 -15.20 5.62 -16.22
C TRP A 154 -16.41 6.52 -15.97
N SER A 155 -16.37 7.74 -16.54
CA SER A 155 -17.41 8.78 -16.56
C SER A 155 -17.42 9.81 -15.42
N GLU A 156 -16.67 10.90 -15.62
CA GLU A 156 -17.19 12.27 -15.39
C GLU A 156 -16.48 13.38 -16.19
N SER A 157 -15.66 13.03 -17.19
CA SER A 157 -14.94 13.99 -18.05
C SER A 157 -15.62 14.29 -19.40
N GLN A 158 -16.74 13.63 -19.73
CA GLN A 158 -17.44 13.82 -21.03
C GLN A 158 -18.86 14.41 -20.91
N ARG A 159 -19.20 15.07 -19.81
CA ARG A 159 -20.50 15.76 -19.66
C ARG A 159 -20.45 17.28 -19.86
N ASN A 160 -19.31 17.85 -20.25
CA ASN A 160 -19.18 19.28 -20.56
C ASN A 160 -18.39 19.51 -21.87
N VAL A 161 -18.94 19.02 -22.99
CA VAL A 161 -18.71 19.59 -24.32
C VAL A 161 -20.06 19.69 -25.02
#